data_AF-A0ABD3F9E2-F1
#
_entry.id   AF-A0ABD3F9E2-F1
#
_cell.length_a   1.000
_cell.length_b   1.000
_cell.length_c   1.000
_cell.angle_alpha   90.00
_cell.angle_beta   90.00
_cell.angle_gamma   90.00
#
_symmetry.space_group_name_H-M   'P 1'
#
loop_
_entity.id
_entity.type
_entity.pdbx_description
1 polymer ?
#
loop_
_entity_poly.entity_id
_entity_poly.type
_entity_poly.pdbx_seq_one_letter_code
_entity_poly.pdbx_strand_id
1 'polypeptide(L)'
;MLLIGESCKVGKVVIIDSIFEWKASEICTQTLAEIKKLLVNQEQEENGVTGNTVVANDCKNLVDADVMDVRSDEDQKALCGNSCYDSLNAKYKIMLDNDCYASEDADEEAGAKLQAAAYQIACQTNTDGKYCIALLGTLVKDAGTSFSLCNDIVSKLGCCFQSYRQYMLLGTSASVNAMDEAQKACTADGVGGLDQMCPCSYNQHTFANTTFCSRT
;
A
#
# COMPACT_ATOMS: atom_id res chain seq x y z
N MET A 1 -16.26 -1.14 21.36
CA MET A 1 -16.77 -2.03 20.30
C MET A 1 -16.16 -1.54 19.00
N LEU A 2 -14.95 -1.99 18.70
CA LEU A 2 -14.25 -1.69 17.45
C LEU A 2 -14.96 -2.49 16.34
N LEU A 3 -15.66 -1.80 15.45
CA LEU A 3 -16.23 -2.38 14.24
C LEU A 3 -15.07 -2.63 13.26
N ILE A 4 -14.27 -3.67 13.51
CA ILE A 4 -13.34 -4.23 12.52
C ILE A 4 -14.15 -5.26 11.74
N GLY A 5 -15.04 -4.76 10.89
CA GLY A 5 -16.13 -5.56 10.37
C GLY A 5 -16.77 -4.92 9.16
N GLU A 6 -15.96 -4.34 8.29
CA GLU A 6 -16.29 -4.17 6.89
C GLU A 6 -14.96 -4.07 6.16
N SER A 7 -14.63 -5.13 5.42
CA SER A 7 -13.63 -5.08 4.36
C SER A 7 -13.79 -3.76 3.61
N CYS A 8 -12.80 -2.87 3.76
CA CYS A 8 -12.63 -1.71 2.90
C CYS A 8 -12.41 -2.29 1.51
N LYS A 9 -13.51 -2.55 0.80
CA LYS A 9 -13.50 -2.87 -0.62
C LYS A 9 -13.10 -1.57 -1.28
N VAL A 10 -11.79 -1.36 -1.41
CA VAL A 10 -11.21 -0.37 -2.32
C VAL A 10 -11.97 -0.57 -3.61
N GLY A 11 -12.69 0.48 -4.01
CA GLY A 11 -13.74 0.39 -5.00
C GLY A 11 -13.24 -0.33 -6.23
N LYS A 12 -14.09 -1.23 -6.75
CA LYS A 12 -13.98 -1.74 -8.12
C LYS A 12 -13.47 -0.60 -9.00
N VAL A 13 -12.39 -0.85 -9.71
CA VAL A 13 -11.86 0.04 -10.76
C VAL A 13 -13.00 0.35 -11.72
N VAL A 14 -13.63 1.51 -11.52
CA VAL A 14 -14.58 2.11 -12.46
C VAL A 14 -13.72 2.98 -13.37
N ILE A 15 -13.20 2.38 -14.44
CA ILE A 15 -12.75 3.16 -15.60
C ILE A 15 -14.02 3.68 -16.27
N ILE A 16 -14.50 4.84 -15.84
CA ILE A 16 -15.50 5.60 -16.58
C ILE A 16 -14.94 7.00 -16.78
N ASP A 17 -14.99 7.45 -18.03
CA ASP A 17 -14.69 8.76 -18.59
C ASP A 17 -15.43 9.94 -17.91
N SER A 18 -15.30 10.08 -16.59
CA SER A 18 -15.79 11.23 -15.86
C SER A 18 -14.68 12.26 -15.81
N ILE A 19 -14.90 13.35 -16.54
CA ILE A 19 -14.07 14.55 -16.61
C ILE A 19 -13.87 15.09 -15.18
N PHE A 20 -12.77 14.74 -14.53
CA PHE A 20 -12.31 15.36 -13.29
C PHE A 20 -11.27 16.42 -13.65
N GLU A 21 -11.63 17.69 -13.51
CA GLU A 21 -10.67 18.80 -13.50
C GLU A 21 -9.92 18.79 -12.16
N TRP A 22 -9.00 17.84 -12.00
CA TRP A 22 -7.89 18.05 -11.06
C TRP A 22 -7.07 19.22 -11.60
N LYS A 23 -6.59 20.13 -10.76
CA LYS A 23 -5.42 20.96 -11.09
C LYS A 23 -4.18 20.06 -11.12
N ALA A 24 -4.20 19.04 -11.96
CA ALA A 24 -3.10 18.12 -12.14
C ALA A 24 -1.99 18.92 -12.83
N SER A 25 -0.87 19.06 -12.13
CA SER A 25 0.36 19.55 -12.76
C SER A 25 0.68 18.69 -13.99
N GLU A 26 1.47 19.23 -14.92
CA GLU A 26 1.86 18.50 -16.14
C GLU A 26 2.47 17.13 -15.81
N ILE A 27 3.28 17.06 -14.75
CA ILE A 27 3.89 15.82 -14.25
C ILE A 27 2.85 14.80 -13.78
N CYS A 28 1.78 15.23 -13.11
CA CYS A 28 0.70 14.33 -12.68
C CYS A 28 -0.06 13.75 -13.89
N THR A 29 -0.39 14.59 -14.86
CA THR A 29 -1.11 14.18 -16.06
C THR A 29 -0.28 13.21 -16.90
N GLN A 30 1.00 13.53 -17.12
CA GLN A 30 1.92 12.68 -17.85
C GLN A 30 2.11 11.33 -17.16
N THR A 31 2.38 11.34 -15.85
CA THR A 31 2.63 10.11 -15.09
C THR A 31 1.39 9.22 -15.05
N LEU A 32 0.19 9.80 -14.93
CA LEU A 32 -1.06 9.05 -15.03
C LEU A 32 -1.24 8.39 -16.40
N ALA A 33 -0.90 9.09 -17.50
CA ALA A 33 -0.95 8.52 -18.83
C ALA A 33 0.06 7.36 -18.99
N GLU A 34 1.26 7.49 -18.42
CA GLU A 34 2.28 6.43 -18.41
C GLU A 34 1.82 5.20 -17.59
N ILE A 35 1.18 5.40 -16.44
CA ILE A 35 0.55 4.30 -15.68
C ILE A 35 -0.50 3.61 -16.54
N LYS A 36 -1.41 4.36 -17.19
CA LYS A 36 -2.44 3.78 -18.05
C LYS A 36 -1.85 2.94 -19.19
N LYS A 37 -0.75 3.39 -19.79
CA LYS A 37 -0.03 2.64 -20.83
C LYS A 37 0.54 1.32 -20.32
N LEU A 38 1.07 1.29 -19.11
CA LEU A 38 1.54 0.04 -18.50
C LEU A 38 0.41 -0.99 -18.34
N LEU A 39 -0.83 -0.54 -18.13
CA LEU A 39 -1.97 -1.43 -17.87
C LEU A 39 -2.61 -2.00 -19.14
N VAL A 40 -2.24 -1.54 -20.33
CA VAL A 40 -2.73 -2.06 -21.60
C VAL A 40 -1.61 -2.79 -22.35
N ASN A 41 -1.94 -3.72 -23.24
CA ASN A 41 -0.92 -4.32 -24.12
C ASN A 41 -0.62 -3.40 -25.31
N GLN A 42 0.46 -3.69 -26.05
CA GLN A 42 0.88 -2.88 -27.20
C GLN A 42 -0.22 -2.73 -28.27
N GLU A 43 -0.98 -3.79 -28.53
CA GLU A 43 -2.08 -3.76 -29.51
C GLU A 43 -3.20 -2.79 -29.08
N GLN A 44 -3.52 -2.76 -27.79
CA GLN A 44 -4.51 -1.85 -27.20
C GLN A 44 -3.98 -0.41 -27.07
N GLU A 45 -2.66 -0.21 -26.96
CA GLU A 45 -2.05 1.11 -27.06
C GLU A 45 -2.15 1.67 -28.50
N GLU A 46 -1.88 0.83 -29.51
CA GLU A 46 -1.86 1.24 -30.92
C GLU A 46 -3.27 1.41 -31.53
N ASN A 47 -4.21 0.53 -31.17
CA ASN A 47 -5.53 0.44 -31.82
C ASN A 47 -6.70 0.84 -30.91
N GLY A 48 -6.42 1.17 -29.65
CA GLY A 48 -7.44 1.40 -28.63
C GLY A 48 -8.05 0.08 -28.09
N VAL A 49 -8.75 0.20 -26.96
CA VAL A 49 -9.40 -0.94 -26.30
C VAL A 49 -10.72 -1.25 -27.01
N THR A 50 -10.80 -2.39 -27.71
CA THR A 50 -12.00 -2.86 -28.41
C THR A 50 -12.79 -3.84 -27.54
N GLY A 51 -14.05 -3.53 -27.26
CA GLY A 51 -14.83 -4.19 -26.19
C GLY A 51 -14.34 -3.73 -24.81
N ASN A 52 -15.20 -3.73 -23.79
CA ASN A 52 -14.87 -3.20 -22.46
C ASN A 52 -13.86 -4.09 -21.68
N THR A 53 -12.86 -4.67 -22.32
CA THR A 53 -11.93 -5.64 -21.74
C THR A 53 -10.49 -5.31 -22.13
N VAL A 54 -9.69 -4.95 -21.12
CA VAL A 54 -8.24 -4.82 -21.24
C VAL A 54 -7.63 -6.23 -21.22
N VAL A 55 -6.72 -6.52 -22.15
CA VAL A 55 -6.02 -7.82 -22.18
C VAL A 55 -5.03 -7.85 -21.02
N ALA A 56 -5.07 -8.92 -20.24
CA ALA A 56 -4.20 -9.08 -19.08
C ALA A 56 -2.71 -9.05 -19.49
N ASN A 57 -1.94 -8.20 -18.81
CA ASN A 57 -0.49 -8.14 -18.86
C ASN A 57 0.07 -8.14 -17.43
N ASP A 58 1.39 -8.20 -17.25
CA ASP A 58 2.02 -8.30 -15.93
C ASP A 58 1.62 -7.15 -14.98
N CYS A 59 1.54 -5.92 -15.49
CA CYS A 59 1.16 -4.73 -14.73
C CYS A 59 -0.32 -4.74 -14.33
N LYS A 60 -1.19 -5.13 -15.26
CA LYS A 60 -2.64 -5.25 -15.03
C LYS A 60 -2.92 -6.32 -13.99
N ASN A 61 -2.28 -7.48 -14.12
CA ASN A 61 -2.38 -8.56 -13.14
C ASN A 61 -1.87 -8.13 -11.76
N LEU A 62 -0.79 -7.34 -11.71
CA LEU A 62 -0.25 -6.82 -10.46
C LEU A 62 -1.21 -5.83 -9.78
N VAL A 63 -1.79 -4.90 -10.55
CA VAL A 63 -2.80 -3.95 -10.03
C VAL A 63 -4.06 -4.69 -9.58
N ASP A 64 -4.54 -5.65 -10.36
CA ASP A 64 -5.73 -6.44 -10.04
C ASP A 64 -5.53 -7.34 -8.81
N ALA A 65 -4.30 -7.79 -8.57
CA ALA A 65 -3.95 -8.60 -7.42
C ALA A 65 -3.92 -7.81 -6.10
N ASP A 66 -3.95 -6.47 -6.16
CA ASP A 66 -3.79 -5.53 -5.04
C ASP A 66 -2.60 -5.87 -4.12
N VAL A 67 -1.50 -5.13 -4.21
CA VAL A 67 -0.28 -5.46 -3.46
C VAL A 67 -0.45 -5.52 -1.93
N MET A 68 -1.54 -4.99 -1.38
CA MET A 68 -1.89 -5.04 0.05
C MET A 68 -2.78 -6.23 0.45
N ASP A 69 -3.34 -6.97 -0.50
CA ASP A 69 -4.17 -8.13 -0.19
C ASP A 69 -3.38 -9.20 0.57
N VAL A 70 -4.01 -9.78 1.59
CA VAL A 70 -3.35 -10.77 2.47
C VAL A 70 -3.07 -12.06 1.72
N ARG A 71 -1.81 -12.48 1.72
CA ARG A 71 -1.31 -13.69 1.07
C ARG A 71 -0.16 -14.33 1.86
N SER A 72 0.27 -15.53 1.46
CA SER A 72 1.44 -16.19 2.06
C SER A 72 2.73 -15.40 1.78
N ASP A 73 3.80 -15.66 2.54
CA ASP A 73 5.11 -15.04 2.26
C ASP A 73 5.63 -15.44 0.87
N GLU A 74 5.39 -16.69 0.45
CA GLU A 74 5.78 -17.20 -0.87
C GLU A 74 5.05 -16.46 -1.99
N ASP A 75 3.74 -16.24 -1.83
CA ASP A 75 2.93 -15.50 -2.81
C ASP A 75 3.28 -14.01 -2.80
N GLN A 76 3.56 -13.41 -1.63
CA GLN A 76 4.01 -12.03 -1.54
C GLN A 76 5.37 -11.85 -2.22
N LYS A 77 6.29 -12.80 -2.03
CA LYS A 77 7.57 -12.81 -2.73
C LYS A 77 7.41 -12.89 -4.24
N ALA A 78 6.51 -13.75 -4.73
CA ALA A 78 6.22 -13.86 -6.15
C ALA A 78 5.65 -12.55 -6.71
N LEU A 79 4.76 -11.89 -5.96
CA LEU A 79 4.21 -10.58 -6.32
C LEU A 79 5.29 -9.50 -6.37
N CYS A 80 6.19 -9.46 -5.39
CA CYS A 80 7.35 -8.55 -5.39
C CYS A 80 8.36 -8.87 -6.50
N GLY A 81 8.37 -10.10 -7.02
CA GLY A 81 9.16 -10.50 -8.19
C GLY A 81 8.49 -10.20 -9.53
N ASN A 82 7.31 -9.58 -9.55
CA ASN A 82 6.62 -9.22 -10.79
C ASN A 82 7.43 -8.19 -11.58
N SER A 83 7.57 -8.43 -12.89
CA SER A 83 8.36 -7.61 -13.81
C SER A 83 7.95 -6.14 -13.86
N CYS A 84 6.69 -5.83 -13.54
CA CYS A 84 6.14 -4.49 -13.56
C CYS A 84 6.17 -3.77 -12.21
N TYR A 85 6.55 -4.45 -11.13
CA TYR A 85 6.51 -3.88 -9.78
C TYR A 85 7.32 -2.59 -9.68
N ASP A 86 8.58 -2.61 -10.11
CA ASP A 86 9.45 -1.42 -10.06
C ASP A 86 8.93 -0.27 -10.92
N SER A 87 8.39 -0.57 -12.10
CA SER A 87 7.82 0.43 -13.00
C SER A 87 6.63 1.13 -12.37
N LEU A 88 5.67 0.37 -11.84
CA LEU A 88 4.49 0.94 -11.17
C LEU A 88 4.88 1.69 -9.89
N ASN A 89 5.74 1.09 -9.05
CA ASN A 89 6.22 1.70 -7.81
C ASN A 89 6.90 3.06 -8.09
N ALA A 90 7.73 3.15 -9.13
CA ALA A 90 8.38 4.41 -9.52
C ALA A 90 7.37 5.47 -9.98
N LYS A 91 6.34 5.10 -10.76
CA LYS A 91 5.31 6.05 -11.20
C LYS A 91 4.44 6.51 -10.04
N TYR A 92 4.01 5.60 -9.17
CA TYR A 92 3.23 5.95 -7.98
C TYR A 92 4.03 6.83 -7.01
N LYS A 93 5.35 6.61 -6.89
CA LYS A 93 6.20 7.52 -6.15
C LYS A 93 6.22 8.93 -6.74
N ILE A 94 6.35 9.07 -8.06
CA ILE A 94 6.29 10.39 -8.72
C ILE A 94 4.96 11.07 -8.43
N MET A 95 3.84 10.33 -8.49
CA MET A 95 2.52 10.86 -8.18
C MET A 95 2.43 11.37 -6.73
N LEU A 96 2.98 10.62 -5.77
CA LEU A 96 3.01 11.01 -4.35
C LEU A 96 3.90 12.22 -4.10
N ASP A 97 5.12 12.23 -4.65
CA ASP A 97 6.10 13.31 -4.46
C ASP A 97 5.61 14.65 -5.07
N ASN A 98 4.63 14.62 -5.97
CA ASN A 98 4.05 15.79 -6.64
C ASN A 98 2.60 16.09 -6.21
N ASP A 99 2.13 15.47 -5.12
CA ASP A 99 0.79 15.67 -4.55
C ASP A 99 -0.35 15.49 -5.58
N CYS A 100 -0.19 14.53 -6.49
CA CYS A 100 -1.11 14.31 -7.60
C CYS A 100 -2.48 13.74 -7.20
N TYR A 101 -2.70 13.49 -5.91
CA TYR A 101 -3.92 12.91 -5.34
C TYR A 101 -4.70 13.91 -4.49
N ALA A 102 -4.29 15.19 -4.46
CA ALA A 102 -5.02 16.23 -3.75
C ALA A 102 -6.49 16.27 -4.20
N SER A 103 -7.41 16.16 -3.24
CA SER A 103 -8.85 16.19 -3.47
C SER A 103 -9.55 17.07 -2.44
N GLU A 104 -10.74 17.58 -2.78
CA GLU A 104 -11.62 18.22 -1.79
C GLU A 104 -12.27 17.17 -0.86
N ASP A 105 -12.34 15.91 -1.29
CA ASP A 105 -12.76 14.78 -0.48
C ASP A 105 -11.54 14.10 0.16
N ALA A 106 -11.43 14.23 1.48
CA ALA A 106 -10.31 13.70 2.25
C ALA A 106 -10.25 12.15 2.25
N ASP A 107 -11.39 11.46 2.14
CA ASP A 107 -11.41 10.00 2.10
C ASP A 107 -10.95 9.49 0.72
N GLU A 108 -11.33 10.17 -0.36
CA GLU A 108 -10.82 9.88 -1.71
C GLU A 108 -9.32 10.15 -1.84
N GLU A 109 -8.85 11.31 -1.33
CA GLU A 109 -7.43 11.65 -1.31
C GLU A 109 -6.62 10.60 -0.53
N ALA A 110 -7.07 10.26 0.68
CA ALA A 110 -6.42 9.27 1.53
C ALA A 110 -6.38 7.89 0.85
N GLY A 111 -7.50 7.44 0.27
CA GLY A 111 -7.58 6.17 -0.44
C GLY A 111 -6.59 6.10 -1.61
N ALA A 112 -6.52 7.15 -2.42
CA ALA A 112 -5.61 7.21 -3.56
C ALA A 112 -4.13 7.29 -3.14
N LYS A 113 -3.81 8.06 -2.09
CA LYS A 113 -2.45 8.12 -1.52
C LYS A 113 -2.01 6.77 -0.93
N LEU A 114 -2.88 6.10 -0.19
CA LEU A 114 -2.62 4.76 0.35
C LEU A 114 -2.40 3.75 -0.78
N GLN A 115 -3.25 3.72 -1.81
CA GLN A 115 -3.08 2.79 -2.92
C GLN A 115 -1.77 3.01 -3.69
N ALA A 116 -1.35 4.26 -3.88
CA ALA A 116 -0.06 4.57 -4.49
C ALA A 116 1.12 4.17 -3.59
N ALA A 117 1.02 4.43 -2.28
CA ALA A 117 2.08 4.14 -1.31
C ALA A 117 2.21 2.64 -0.99
N ALA A 118 1.18 1.86 -1.27
CA ALA A 118 1.17 0.41 -1.06
C ALA A 118 2.39 -0.29 -1.69
N TYR A 119 2.79 0.13 -2.90
CA TYR A 119 3.94 -0.41 -3.60
C TYR A 119 5.28 -0.15 -2.89
N GLN A 120 5.35 0.88 -2.04
CA GLN A 120 6.55 1.19 -1.28
C GLN A 120 6.67 0.37 0.02
N ILE A 121 5.59 -0.27 0.48
CA ILE A 121 5.57 -1.04 1.74
C ILE A 121 5.26 -2.53 1.56
N ALA A 122 4.55 -2.93 0.50
CA ALA A 122 4.09 -4.31 0.33
C ALA A 122 5.23 -5.35 0.30
N CYS A 123 6.43 -4.94 -0.13
CA CYS A 123 7.61 -5.79 -0.16
C CYS A 123 8.57 -5.58 1.02
N GLN A 124 8.18 -4.82 2.04
CA GLN A 124 8.94 -4.69 3.27
C GLN A 124 8.91 -6.00 4.05
N THR A 125 10.09 -6.50 4.42
CA THR A 125 10.25 -7.63 5.33
C THR A 125 10.77 -7.18 6.69
N ASN A 126 10.48 -7.97 7.73
CA ASN A 126 11.11 -7.85 9.04
C ASN A 126 12.49 -8.51 9.07
N THR A 127 13.15 -8.52 10.24
CA THR A 127 14.45 -9.15 10.45
C THR A 127 14.48 -10.65 10.18
N ASP A 128 13.34 -11.32 10.26
CA ASP A 128 13.20 -12.76 10.03
C ASP A 128 12.85 -13.09 8.56
N GLY A 129 12.83 -12.07 7.69
CA GLY A 129 12.46 -12.22 6.28
C GLY A 129 10.96 -12.42 6.04
N LYS A 130 10.11 -12.14 7.02
CA LYS A 130 8.64 -12.19 6.91
C LYS A 130 8.11 -10.90 6.33
N TYR A 131 7.24 -10.99 5.33
CA TYR A 131 6.64 -9.80 4.73
C TYR A 131 5.67 -9.15 5.72
N CYS A 132 5.83 -7.85 5.94
CA CYS A 132 5.08 -7.12 6.96
C CYS A 132 3.55 -7.21 6.76
N ILE A 133 3.08 -7.13 5.51
CA ILE A 133 1.65 -7.19 5.18
C ILE A 133 1.10 -8.61 5.37
N ALA A 134 1.82 -9.63 4.92
CA ALA A 134 1.46 -11.03 5.12
C ALA A 134 1.42 -11.39 6.62
N LEU A 135 2.40 -10.90 7.39
CA LEU A 135 2.47 -11.08 8.83
C LEU A 135 1.27 -10.40 9.53
N LEU A 136 0.98 -9.14 9.20
CA LEU A 136 -0.19 -8.43 9.76
C LEU A 136 -1.49 -9.18 9.49
N GLY A 137 -1.73 -9.59 8.24
CA GLY A 137 -2.93 -10.34 7.87
C GLY A 137 -3.04 -11.67 8.61
N THR A 138 -1.93 -12.39 8.75
CA THR A 138 -1.88 -13.66 9.50
C THR A 138 -2.19 -13.44 10.98
N LEU A 139 -1.58 -12.43 11.62
CA LEU A 139 -1.79 -12.13 13.03
C LEU A 139 -3.24 -11.71 13.31
N VAL A 140 -3.84 -10.88 12.46
CA VAL A 140 -5.25 -10.48 12.57
C VAL A 140 -6.18 -11.69 12.42
N LYS A 141 -5.88 -12.57 11.45
CA LYS A 141 -6.65 -13.80 11.24
C LYS A 141 -6.57 -14.75 12.43
N ASP A 142 -5.37 -14.97 12.97
CA ASP A 142 -5.13 -15.89 14.08
C ASP A 142 -5.68 -15.36 15.42
N ALA A 143 -5.65 -14.04 15.61
CA ALA A 143 -6.20 -13.35 16.76
C ALA A 143 -7.72 -13.58 16.94
N GLY A 144 -8.46 -13.68 15.83
CA GLY A 144 -9.91 -13.91 15.87
C GLY A 144 -10.66 -12.77 16.61
N THR A 145 -11.68 -13.12 17.39
CA THR A 145 -12.59 -12.14 18.02
C THR A 145 -12.28 -11.83 19.49
N SER A 146 -11.29 -12.49 20.10
CA SER A 146 -10.95 -12.34 21.52
C SER A 146 -9.44 -12.24 21.71
N PHE A 147 -8.87 -11.14 21.20
CA PHE A 147 -7.42 -10.94 21.15
C PHE A 147 -6.96 -9.76 22.00
N SER A 148 -5.68 -9.80 22.38
CA SER A 148 -4.93 -8.66 22.87
C SER A 148 -4.22 -7.98 21.70
N LEU A 149 -4.58 -6.73 21.40
CA LEU A 149 -3.91 -5.96 20.35
C LEU A 149 -2.38 -5.95 20.53
N CYS A 150 -1.92 -5.82 21.77
CA CYS A 150 -0.50 -5.67 22.08
C CYS A 150 0.24 -7.01 22.04
N ASN A 151 -0.30 -8.06 22.66
CA ASN A 151 0.40 -9.35 22.76
C ASN A 151 0.22 -10.21 21.50
N ASP A 152 -0.93 -10.13 20.84
CA ASP A 152 -1.24 -11.02 19.72
C ASP A 152 -0.87 -10.42 18.37
N ILE A 153 -0.80 -9.10 18.25
CA ILE A 153 -0.56 -8.41 16.98
C ILE A 153 0.67 -7.51 17.05
N VAL A 154 0.62 -6.41 17.81
CA VAL A 154 1.62 -5.33 17.75
C VAL A 154 3.02 -5.80 18.15
N SER A 155 3.15 -6.55 19.26
CA SER A 155 4.45 -7.10 19.68
C SER A 155 5.05 -8.09 18.67
N LYS A 156 4.21 -8.84 17.95
CA LYS A 156 4.66 -9.83 16.96
C LYS A 156 5.01 -9.21 15.61
N LEU A 157 4.46 -8.03 15.29
CA LEU A 157 4.85 -7.27 14.10
C LEU A 157 6.28 -6.72 14.22
N GLY A 158 6.72 -6.37 15.43
CA GLY A 158 8.02 -5.74 15.66
C GLY A 158 8.18 -4.48 14.81
N CYS A 159 9.29 -4.36 14.07
CA CYS A 159 9.57 -3.18 13.23
C CYS A 159 8.51 -2.93 12.15
N CYS A 160 7.76 -3.96 11.74
CA CYS A 160 6.70 -3.82 10.75
C CYS A 160 5.57 -2.93 11.24
N PHE A 161 5.34 -2.88 12.56
CA PHE A 161 4.30 -2.02 13.13
C PHE A 161 4.57 -0.56 12.80
N GLN A 162 5.79 -0.07 13.04
CA GLN A 162 6.12 1.33 12.80
C GLN A 162 6.18 1.64 11.30
N SER A 163 6.72 0.73 10.47
CA SER A 163 6.67 0.88 9.01
C SER A 163 5.23 0.99 8.50
N TYR A 164 4.33 0.13 8.99
CA TYR A 164 2.91 0.19 8.65
C TYR A 164 2.22 1.45 9.20
N ARG A 165 2.59 1.90 10.41
CA ARG A 165 2.11 3.17 10.95
C ARG A 165 2.46 4.35 10.05
N GLN A 166 3.70 4.42 9.53
CA GLN A 166 4.10 5.46 8.57
C GLN A 166 3.28 5.42 7.29
N TYR A 167 2.93 4.23 6.81
CA TYR A 167 2.00 4.06 5.68
C TYR A 167 0.61 4.61 6.01
N MET A 168 0.06 4.29 7.19
CA MET A 168 -1.25 4.78 7.61
C MET A 168 -1.30 6.30 7.88
N LEU A 169 -0.15 7.01 7.97
CA LEU A 169 -0.12 8.48 8.02
C LEU A 169 -0.62 9.14 6.74
N LEU A 170 -0.66 8.41 5.63
CA LEU A 170 -1.25 8.85 4.37
C LEU A 170 -2.77 8.61 4.33
N GLY A 171 -3.31 7.91 5.33
CA GLY A 171 -4.73 7.61 5.44
C GLY A 171 -5.52 8.75 6.05
N THR A 172 -6.75 8.45 6.47
CA THR A 172 -7.63 9.41 7.12
C THR A 172 -7.18 9.69 8.56
N SER A 173 -7.65 10.79 9.15
CA SER A 173 -7.41 11.10 10.56
C SER A 173 -7.81 9.97 11.50
N ALA A 174 -8.84 9.19 11.16
CA ALA A 174 -9.26 8.04 11.95
C ALA A 174 -8.21 6.92 11.92
N SER A 175 -7.63 6.63 10.74
CA SER A 175 -6.54 5.67 10.60
C SER A 175 -5.30 6.08 11.38
N VAL A 176 -4.93 7.37 11.32
CA VAL A 176 -3.79 7.92 12.07
C VAL A 176 -4.01 7.76 13.58
N ASN A 177 -5.17 8.21 14.07
CA ASN A 177 -5.51 8.10 15.48
C ASN A 177 -5.51 6.65 15.97
N ALA A 178 -6.03 5.71 15.18
CA ALA A 178 -6.03 4.30 15.54
C ALA A 178 -4.60 3.73 15.72
N MET A 179 -3.67 4.11 14.83
CA MET A 179 -2.27 3.68 14.96
C MET A 179 -1.56 4.33 16.14
N ASP A 180 -1.84 5.61 16.41
CA ASP A 180 -1.29 6.34 17.56
C ASP A 180 -1.80 5.79 18.89
N GLU A 181 -3.09 5.47 18.97
CA GLU A 181 -3.69 4.83 20.13
C GLU A 181 -3.11 3.43 20.35
N ALA A 182 -2.94 2.63 19.29
CA ALA A 182 -2.31 1.32 19.37
C ALA A 182 -0.86 1.41 19.88
N GLN A 183 -0.06 2.34 19.34
CA GLN A 183 1.31 2.55 19.79
C GLN A 183 1.35 2.94 21.26
N LYS A 184 0.50 3.90 21.67
CA LYS A 184 0.43 4.39 23.04
C LYS A 184 0.01 3.30 24.02
N ALA A 185 -1.06 2.56 23.70
CA ALA A 185 -1.56 1.47 24.55
C ALA A 185 -0.50 0.37 24.73
N CYS A 186 0.12 -0.08 23.63
CA CYS A 186 1.09 -1.16 23.71
C CYS A 186 2.42 -0.74 24.34
N THR A 187 2.82 0.53 24.20
CA THR A 187 3.95 1.06 24.97
C THR A 187 3.65 1.08 26.47
N ALA A 188 2.43 1.45 26.87
CA ALA A 188 2.01 1.42 28.27
C ALA A 188 1.97 -0.01 28.84
N ASP A 189 1.65 -1.01 28.00
CA ASP A 189 1.70 -2.44 28.32
C ASP A 189 3.12 -3.04 28.28
N GLY A 190 4.15 -2.23 28.00
CA GLY A 190 5.55 -2.64 28.04
C GLY A 190 6.11 -3.24 26.74
N VAL A 191 5.38 -3.13 25.63
CA VAL A 191 5.89 -3.54 24.31
C VAL A 191 6.95 -2.54 23.83
N GLY A 192 8.18 -3.00 23.64
CA GLY A 192 9.29 -2.18 23.16
C GLY A 192 9.48 -2.18 21.64
N GLY A 193 10.29 -1.25 21.13
CA GLY A 193 10.69 -1.20 19.71
C GLY A 193 9.62 -0.70 18.75
N LEU A 194 8.50 -0.18 19.25
CA LEU A 194 7.38 0.32 18.44
C LEU A 194 7.68 1.66 17.72
N ASP A 195 8.79 2.30 18.06
CA ASP A 195 9.28 3.52 17.43
C ASP A 195 10.27 3.24 16.28
N GLN A 196 10.66 1.98 16.07
CA GLN A 196 11.65 1.59 15.08
C GLN A 196 11.02 1.01 13.83
N MET A 197 11.22 1.68 12.69
CA MET A 197 10.86 1.14 11.38
C MET A 197 11.82 0.02 10.96
N CYS A 198 11.33 -0.91 10.15
CA CYS A 198 12.20 -1.91 9.56
C CYS A 198 13.28 -1.25 8.68
N PRO A 199 14.51 -1.80 8.65
CA PRO A 199 15.56 -1.31 7.77
C PRO A 199 15.15 -1.31 6.30
N CYS A 200 15.56 -0.28 5.57
CA CYS A 200 15.36 -0.16 4.13
C CYS A 200 16.07 -1.26 3.34
N SER A 201 17.13 -1.88 3.89
CA SER A 201 17.79 -3.04 3.31
C SER A 201 16.88 -4.28 3.22
N TYR A 202 15.75 -4.28 3.94
CA TYR A 202 14.76 -5.36 3.92
C TYR A 202 13.59 -5.11 2.96
N ASN A 203 13.72 -4.09 2.10
CA ASN A 203 12.82 -3.83 0.99
C ASN A 203 13.63 -3.52 -0.26
N GLN A 204 13.67 -4.46 -1.20
CA GLN A 204 14.47 -4.31 -2.43
C GLN A 204 13.93 -3.23 -3.39
N HIS A 205 12.68 -2.78 -3.20
CA HIS A 205 12.02 -1.77 -4.04
C HIS A 205 11.97 -0.39 -3.37
N THR A 206 12.67 -0.22 -2.25
CA THR A 206 12.68 1.04 -1.51
C THR A 206 13.43 2.13 -2.28
N PHE A 207 12.87 3.34 -2.25
CA PHE A 207 13.57 4.54 -2.67
C PHE A 207 14.35 5.17 -1.52
N ALA A 208 15.49 5.78 -1.82
CA ALA A 208 16.35 6.39 -0.81
C ALA A 208 15.57 7.30 0.16
N ASN A 209 14.67 8.15 -0.33
CA ASN A 209 13.91 9.13 0.48
C ASN A 209 12.56 8.62 1.00
N THR A 210 12.31 7.31 1.04
CA THR A 210 11.05 6.79 1.57
C THR A 210 10.95 7.01 3.09
N THR A 211 9.72 7.14 3.58
CA THR A 211 9.38 7.28 5.02
C THR A 211 8.92 5.97 5.65
N PHE A 212 8.83 4.87 4.88
CA PHE A 212 8.28 3.60 5.38
C PHE A 212 9.33 2.66 6.00
N CYS A 213 10.62 3.00 5.90
CA CYS A 213 11.72 2.21 6.42
C CYS A 213 12.85 3.10 6.97
N SER A 214 13.71 2.52 7.79
CA SER A 214 14.86 3.21 8.36
C SER A 214 16.14 2.98 7.54
N ARG A 215 16.90 4.04 7.31
CA ARG A 215 18.28 3.95 6.81
C ARG A 215 19.20 3.68 8.01
N THR A 216 19.21 2.46 8.51
CA THR A 216 20.23 2.05 9.49
C THR A 216 21.63 2.17 8.92
#